data_AF-A0A672R010-F1
#
_entry.id   AF-A0A672R010-F1
#
_cell.length_a   1.000
_cell.length_b   1.000
_cell.length_c   1.000
_cell.angle_alpha   90.00
_cell.angle_beta   90.00
_cell.angle_gamma   90.00
#
_symmetry.space_group_name_H-M   'P 1'
#
loop_
_entity.id
_entity.type
_entity.pdbx_description
1 polymer ?
#
loop_
_entity_poly.entity_id
_entity_poly.type
_entity_poly.pdbx_seq_one_letter_code
_entity_poly.pdbx_strand_id
1 'polypeptide(L)'
;FESYYIYYFLFLSECKVWRNPLNLFRGAEYSRYTWVTGKEPLTYYDMNLSAQDHQTFFLGDTQQLRPEDSVMQKAWRERNPQARIQAAYQAIEMNLIFKNIITQLNAILFFIMCIIKMMPKFTSYVLLAEEEATTITEAERLFKQALKSGMKLSHSGKDTNLVVYIKRRLAMCARKLGRIKEAVKMMRDLMKEFPLLGMLNIHENLLEALLELQAYADVQAVLAKYDDISLPKSATICYTSALLKARAVSDKFSPEAASRRGLSTAEMNAVEAIHRAVEFNPHVPKVRMILLKGPKFHTAVLCIVTTFHEVSVYPKKELPFFILFTAGLCSFCAMLAMLTHQFPELMGVFVKAFFSTLFAPLGFFADKMESFMPSCLWHQLANV
;
A
#
# COMPACT_ATOMS: atom_id res chain seq x y z
N PHE A 1 -4.32 -5.71 29.61
CA PHE A 1 -4.71 -4.79 28.51
C PHE A 1 -3.61 -3.77 28.22
N GLU A 2 -2.99 -3.11 29.20
CA GLU A 2 -1.93 -2.11 28.96
C GLU A 2 -0.57 -2.68 28.53
N SER A 3 -0.15 -3.86 29.00
CA SER A 3 1.18 -4.41 28.69
C SER A 3 1.35 -4.83 27.21
N TYR A 4 0.25 -5.06 26.48
CA TYR A 4 0.27 -5.34 25.04
C TYR A 4 0.51 -4.07 24.21
N TYR A 5 0.14 -2.89 24.71
CA TYR A 5 0.34 -1.62 24.00
C TYR A 5 1.79 -1.15 24.00
N ILE A 6 2.55 -1.46 25.06
CA ILE A 6 3.94 -1.03 25.21
C ILE A 6 4.87 -1.78 24.24
N TYR A 7 4.63 -3.08 24.03
CA TYR A 7 5.38 -3.86 23.03
C TYR A 7 5.05 -3.46 21.58
N TYR A 8 3.82 -3.00 21.32
CA TYR A 8 3.38 -2.60 19.97
C TYR A 8 3.96 -1.26 19.50
N PHE A 9 4.23 -0.32 20.42
CA PHE A 9 4.77 0.99 20.05
C PHE A 9 6.26 0.98 19.71
N LEU A 10 7.01 -0.03 20.19
CA LEU A 10 8.41 -0.26 19.84
C LEU A 10 8.61 -0.86 18.44
N PHE A 11 7.54 -1.41 17.84
CA PHE A 11 7.48 -1.84 16.45
C PHE A 11 6.56 -0.91 15.65
N LEU A 12 6.91 0.37 15.56
CA LEU A 12 6.49 1.17 14.40
C LEU A 12 7.21 0.58 13.18
N SER A 13 6.65 -0.52 12.66
CA SER A 13 7.08 -1.13 11.40
C SER A 13 7.16 -0.05 10.35
N GLU A 14 8.26 -0.06 9.59
CA GLU A 14 8.46 0.71 8.37
C GLU A 14 7.12 0.83 7.63
N CYS A 15 6.69 2.07 7.36
CA CYS A 15 5.47 2.32 6.61
C CYS A 15 5.50 1.46 5.34
N LYS A 16 4.58 0.49 5.26
CA LYS A 16 4.52 -0.47 4.16
C LYS A 16 4.41 0.31 2.86
N VAL A 17 5.39 0.14 1.99
CA VAL A 17 5.48 0.94 0.77
C VAL A 17 4.53 0.40 -0.30
N TRP A 18 3.77 1.29 -0.94
CA TRP A 18 2.72 0.94 -1.88
C TRP A 18 3.17 1.12 -3.33
N ARG A 19 3.10 0.04 -4.12
CA ARG A 19 3.31 0.09 -5.57
C ARG A 19 2.03 0.61 -6.22
N ASN A 20 2.10 1.76 -6.92
CA ASN A 20 0.97 2.37 -7.66
C ASN A 20 -0.40 2.05 -7.03
N PRO A 21 -0.72 2.56 -5.82
CA PRO A 21 -1.90 2.18 -5.06
C PRO A 21 -3.22 2.41 -5.81
N LEU A 22 -3.20 3.32 -6.79
CA LEU A 22 -4.35 3.67 -7.62
C LEU A 22 -4.41 2.88 -8.93
N ASN A 23 -3.43 2.01 -9.18
CA ASN A 23 -3.30 1.21 -10.40
C ASN A 23 -3.43 2.04 -11.70
N LEU A 24 -2.95 3.30 -11.69
CA LEU A 24 -3.09 4.24 -12.81
C LEU A 24 -2.28 3.81 -14.04
N PHE A 25 -2.76 4.19 -15.23
CA PHE A 25 -1.97 4.20 -16.46
C PHE A 25 -1.10 5.47 -16.50
N ARG A 26 0.23 5.32 -16.70
CA ARG A 26 1.17 6.44 -16.57
C ARG A 26 0.91 7.54 -17.60
N GLY A 27 0.73 7.20 -18.88
CA GLY A 27 0.32 8.16 -19.90
C GLY A 27 -1.12 8.61 -19.69
N ALA A 28 -2.07 7.68 -19.75
CA ALA A 28 -3.47 8.03 -19.92
C ALA A 28 -4.13 8.65 -18.69
N GLU A 29 -3.62 8.39 -17.48
CA GLU A 29 -4.24 8.84 -16.24
C GLU A 29 -3.31 9.71 -15.39
N TYR A 30 -2.07 9.29 -15.20
CA TYR A 30 -1.10 10.06 -14.41
C TYR A 30 -0.78 11.38 -15.11
N SER A 31 -0.35 11.36 -16.37
CA SER A 31 -0.04 12.61 -17.11
C SER A 31 -1.25 13.53 -17.22
N ARG A 32 -2.45 12.96 -17.41
CA ARG A 32 -3.70 13.72 -17.43
C ARG A 32 -3.99 14.38 -16.09
N TYR A 33 -3.83 13.67 -14.97
CA TYR A 33 -4.04 14.24 -13.64
C TYR A 33 -3.04 15.37 -13.36
N THR A 34 -1.75 15.17 -13.66
CA THR A 34 -0.73 16.21 -13.51
C THR A 34 -1.04 17.42 -14.38
N TRP A 35 -1.48 17.22 -15.63
CA TRP A 35 -1.87 18.30 -16.53
C TRP A 35 -3.07 19.12 -16.01
N VAL A 36 -4.10 18.47 -15.44
CA VAL A 36 -5.29 19.17 -14.92
C VAL A 36 -5.00 19.87 -13.59
N THR A 37 -4.28 19.22 -12.69
CA THR A 37 -4.17 19.66 -11.28
C THR A 37 -2.87 20.37 -10.94
N GLY A 38 -1.83 20.24 -11.78
CA GLY A 38 -0.46 20.66 -11.47
C GLY A 38 0.20 19.87 -10.34
N LYS A 39 -0.43 18.78 -9.87
CA LYS A 39 0.07 17.95 -8.76
C LYS A 39 0.42 16.55 -9.27
N GLU A 40 1.48 15.97 -8.71
CA GLU A 40 1.85 14.59 -9.01
C GLU A 40 0.93 13.60 -8.27
N PRO A 41 0.26 12.66 -8.97
CA PRO A 41 -0.65 11.69 -8.36
C PRO A 41 0.05 10.49 -7.75
N LEU A 42 1.38 10.39 -7.81
CA LEU A 42 2.16 9.41 -7.05
C LEU A 42 3.44 10.08 -6.56
N THR A 43 3.97 9.62 -5.42
CA THR A 43 5.29 10.10 -5.01
C THR A 43 6.37 9.54 -5.94
N TYR A 44 7.52 10.21 -5.98
CA TYR A 44 8.70 9.71 -6.70
C TYR A 44 9.06 8.27 -6.27
N TYR A 45 8.87 7.94 -4.99
CA TYR A 45 9.18 6.64 -4.44
C TYR A 45 8.20 5.54 -4.90
N ASP A 46 6.89 5.83 -4.95
CA ASP A 46 5.88 4.90 -5.45
C ASP A 46 6.08 4.59 -6.95
N MET A 47 6.47 5.62 -7.72
CA MET A 47 6.78 5.48 -9.13
C MET A 47 8.01 4.60 -9.36
N ASN A 48 9.04 4.76 -8.52
CA ASN A 48 10.25 3.94 -8.56
C ASN A 48 9.98 2.48 -8.23
N LEU A 49 9.15 2.18 -7.23
CA LEU A 49 8.77 0.79 -6.95
C LEU A 49 8.04 0.14 -8.13
N SER A 50 7.12 0.87 -8.76
CA SER A 50 6.43 0.39 -9.95
C SER A 50 7.40 0.13 -11.11
N ALA A 51 8.45 0.97 -11.24
CA ALA A 51 9.50 0.76 -12.23
C ALA A 51 10.37 -0.46 -11.91
N GLN A 52 10.73 -0.70 -10.64
CA GLN A 52 11.46 -1.89 -10.20
C GLN A 52 10.69 -3.19 -10.45
N ASP A 53 9.37 -3.16 -10.26
CA ASP A 53 8.49 -4.27 -10.60
C ASP A 53 8.47 -4.54 -12.10
N HIS A 54 8.31 -3.51 -12.92
CA HIS A 54 8.41 -3.64 -14.38
C HIS A 54 9.77 -4.19 -14.81
N GLN A 55 10.86 -3.77 -14.15
CA GLN A 55 12.18 -4.34 -14.39
C GLN A 55 12.22 -5.83 -14.03
N THR A 56 11.64 -6.23 -12.89
CA THR A 56 11.59 -7.63 -12.46
C THR A 56 10.71 -8.49 -13.39
N PHE A 57 9.59 -7.95 -13.87
CA PHE A 57 8.68 -8.65 -14.75
C PHE A 57 9.18 -8.76 -16.19
N PHE A 58 9.87 -7.73 -16.68
CA PHE A 58 10.17 -7.55 -18.10
C PHE A 58 11.65 -7.74 -18.44
N LEU A 59 12.55 -7.73 -17.45
CA LEU A 59 13.98 -8.01 -17.62
C LEU A 59 14.27 -9.40 -17.06
N GLY A 60 14.41 -10.39 -17.95
CA GLY A 60 14.94 -11.69 -17.56
C GLY A 60 16.48 -11.70 -17.53
N ASP A 61 17.07 -12.74 -16.92
CA ASP A 61 18.50 -13.08 -17.02
C ASP A 61 18.92 -13.55 -18.43
N THR A 62 18.21 -13.13 -19.48
CA THR A 62 18.59 -13.44 -20.84
C THR A 62 19.97 -12.83 -21.07
N GLN A 63 20.98 -13.68 -21.18
CA GLN A 63 22.22 -13.35 -21.84
C GLN A 63 21.85 -12.60 -23.13
N GLN A 64 22.50 -11.46 -23.35
CA GLN A 64 22.22 -10.49 -24.41
C GLN A 64 22.37 -11.15 -25.79
N LEU A 65 21.34 -11.86 -26.25
CA LEU A 65 21.39 -12.58 -27.52
C LEU A 65 21.02 -11.67 -28.70
N ARG A 66 20.36 -10.52 -28.44
CA ARG A 66 19.93 -9.60 -29.51
C ARG A 66 20.03 -8.11 -29.14
N PRO A 67 20.34 -7.24 -30.11
CA PRO A 67 20.46 -5.80 -29.90
C PRO A 67 19.20 -5.13 -29.33
N GLU A 68 18.01 -5.52 -29.81
CA GLU A 68 16.75 -4.89 -29.40
C GLU A 68 16.33 -5.26 -27.97
N ASP A 69 16.72 -6.43 -27.47
CA ASP A 69 16.54 -6.80 -26.07
C ASP A 69 17.42 -5.91 -25.18
N SER A 70 18.64 -5.56 -25.62
CA SER A 70 19.52 -4.61 -24.91
C SER A 70 18.93 -3.20 -24.87
N VAL A 71 18.34 -2.74 -25.97
CA VAL A 71 17.63 -1.44 -26.04
C VAL A 71 16.47 -1.42 -25.04
N MET A 72 15.62 -2.44 -25.05
CA MET A 72 14.49 -2.51 -24.12
C MET A 72 14.94 -2.69 -22.67
N GLN A 73 16.02 -3.40 -22.40
CA GLN A 73 16.57 -3.48 -21.04
C GLN A 73 17.03 -2.13 -20.50
N LYS A 74 17.62 -1.29 -21.37
CA LYS A 74 17.96 0.10 -21.03
C LYS A 74 16.68 0.93 -20.87
N ALA A 75 15.70 0.78 -21.77
CA ALA A 75 14.44 1.52 -21.74
C ALA A 75 13.63 1.30 -20.45
N TRP A 76 13.64 0.10 -19.87
CA TRP A 76 12.95 -0.15 -18.59
C TRP A 76 13.71 0.35 -17.35
N ARG A 77 15.01 0.62 -17.49
CA ARG A 77 15.88 1.21 -16.45
C ARG A 77 16.00 2.73 -16.56
N GLU A 78 15.71 3.27 -17.73
CA GLU A 78 15.73 4.70 -18.00
C GLU A 78 14.67 5.44 -17.15
N ARG A 79 15.02 6.64 -16.70
CA ARG A 79 14.19 7.48 -15.84
C ARG A 79 13.37 8.48 -16.65
N ASN A 80 13.91 8.98 -17.75
CA ASN A 80 13.23 9.98 -18.58
C ASN A 80 12.14 9.31 -19.45
N PRO A 81 10.85 9.65 -19.28
CA PRO A 81 9.77 9.03 -20.06
C PRO A 81 9.94 9.16 -21.59
N GLN A 82 10.43 10.31 -22.08
CA GLN A 82 10.64 10.53 -23.50
C GLN A 82 11.73 9.63 -24.07
N ALA A 83 12.83 9.46 -23.32
CA ALA A 83 13.89 8.53 -23.71
C ALA A 83 13.40 7.07 -23.72
N ARG A 84 12.48 6.70 -22.81
CA ARG A 84 11.85 5.37 -22.79
C ARG A 84 10.99 5.13 -24.03
N ILE A 85 10.18 6.12 -24.42
CA ILE A 85 9.32 6.06 -25.61
C ILE A 85 10.19 5.94 -26.88
N GLN A 86 11.21 6.79 -27.01
CA GLN A 86 12.15 6.73 -28.13
C GLN A 86 12.85 5.37 -28.24
N ALA A 87 13.32 4.81 -27.12
CA ALA A 87 13.94 3.50 -27.10
C ALA A 87 12.96 2.37 -27.50
N ALA A 88 11.69 2.47 -27.13
CA ALA A 88 10.67 1.51 -27.55
C ALA A 88 10.41 1.58 -29.06
N TYR A 89 10.34 2.78 -29.65
CA TYR A 89 10.25 2.94 -31.10
C TYR A 89 11.47 2.39 -31.83
N GLN A 90 12.67 2.68 -31.32
CA GLN A 90 13.92 2.13 -31.85
C GLN A 90 13.91 0.60 -31.85
N ALA A 91 13.48 -0.03 -30.76
CA ALA A 91 13.39 -1.49 -30.68
C ALA A 91 12.37 -2.09 -31.69
N ILE A 92 11.26 -1.39 -31.93
CA ILE A 92 10.26 -1.78 -32.94
C ILE A 92 10.84 -1.69 -34.36
N GLU A 93 11.52 -0.59 -34.68
CA GLU A 93 12.15 -0.37 -35.99
C GLU A 93 13.25 -1.38 -36.28
N MET A 94 14.14 -1.64 -35.32
CA MET A 94 15.18 -2.67 -35.44
C MET A 94 14.59 -4.03 -35.78
N ASN A 95 13.46 -4.37 -35.16
CA ASN A 95 12.78 -5.63 -35.44
C ASN A 95 12.14 -5.66 -36.84
N LEU A 96 11.55 -4.56 -37.30
CA LEU A 96 11.00 -4.44 -38.66
C LEU A 96 12.09 -4.61 -39.73
N ILE A 97 13.22 -3.92 -39.57
CA ILE A 97 14.38 -4.03 -40.46
C ILE A 97 14.87 -5.47 -40.50
N PHE A 98 15.06 -6.07 -39.33
CA PHE A 98 15.53 -7.45 -39.22
C PHE A 98 14.57 -8.44 -39.90
N LYS A 99 13.25 -8.26 -39.72
CA LYS A 99 12.24 -9.07 -40.40
C LYS A 99 12.34 -8.95 -41.93
N ASN A 100 12.51 -7.73 -42.45
CA ASN A 100 12.62 -7.49 -43.90
C ASN A 100 13.89 -8.14 -44.48
N ILE A 101 15.02 -8.02 -43.78
CA ILE A 101 16.29 -8.66 -44.16
C ILE A 101 16.15 -10.19 -44.19
N ILE A 102 15.48 -10.77 -43.19
CA ILE A 102 15.28 -12.23 -43.12
C ILE A 102 14.31 -12.72 -44.19
N THR A 103 13.25 -11.98 -44.50
CA THR A 103 12.36 -12.35 -45.62
C THR A 103 13.09 -12.37 -46.97
N GLN A 104 14.19 -11.62 -47.09
CA GLN A 104 15.06 -11.65 -48.28
C GLN A 104 16.07 -12.81 -48.22
N LEU A 105 16.52 -13.21 -47.02
CA LEU A 105 17.45 -14.31 -46.77
C LEU A 105 16.72 -15.62 -46.46
N ASN A 106 16.31 -16.35 -47.51
CA ASN A 106 15.91 -17.78 -47.56
C ASN A 106 14.95 -18.33 -46.46
N ALA A 107 13.90 -19.04 -46.87
CA ALA A 107 12.82 -19.52 -45.98
C ALA A 107 13.26 -20.34 -44.75
N ILE A 108 14.42 -21.01 -44.83
CA ILE A 108 15.02 -21.79 -43.74
C ILE A 108 15.52 -20.89 -42.60
N LEU A 109 16.13 -19.73 -42.91
CA LEU A 109 16.59 -18.78 -41.90
C LEU A 109 15.39 -18.10 -41.22
N PHE A 110 14.34 -17.80 -42.00
CA PHE A 110 13.06 -17.32 -41.47
C PHE A 110 12.44 -18.31 -40.47
N PHE A 111 12.46 -19.61 -40.80
CA PHE A 111 11.91 -20.66 -39.93
C PHE A 111 12.73 -20.83 -38.64
N ILE A 112 14.06 -20.84 -38.73
CA ILE A 112 14.97 -20.94 -37.57
C ILE A 112 14.82 -19.72 -36.66
N MET A 113 14.65 -18.51 -37.21
CA MET A 113 14.48 -17.28 -36.43
C MET A 113 13.08 -17.13 -35.81
N CYS A 114 12.03 -17.67 -36.44
CA CYS A 114 10.72 -17.78 -35.80
C CYS A 114 10.75 -18.66 -34.53
N ILE A 115 11.66 -19.64 -34.49
CA ILE A 115 11.89 -20.49 -33.31
C ILE A 115 12.74 -19.75 -32.26
N ILE A 116 13.66 -18.85 -32.67
CA ILE A 116 14.45 -17.98 -31.77
C ILE A 116 13.61 -16.77 -31.32
N LYS A 117 12.64 -17.05 -30.44
CA LYS A 117 11.98 -16.16 -29.46
C LYS A 117 11.70 -14.71 -29.88
N MET A 118 10.51 -14.42 -30.38
CA MET A 118 9.96 -13.08 -30.74
C MET A 118 9.69 -12.10 -29.55
N MET A 119 10.51 -12.10 -28.49
CA MET A 119 10.32 -11.31 -27.27
C MET A 119 10.32 -9.75 -27.34
N PRO A 120 10.99 -9.03 -28.28
CA PRO A 120 11.23 -7.59 -28.11
C PRO A 120 10.07 -6.69 -28.53
N LYS A 121 9.22 -7.16 -29.47
CA LYS A 121 8.01 -6.40 -29.86
C LYS A 121 7.06 -6.24 -28.69
N PHE A 122 6.95 -7.28 -27.88
CA PHE A 122 6.00 -7.34 -26.79
C PHE A 122 6.30 -6.26 -25.73
N THR A 123 7.57 -6.15 -25.27
CA THR A 123 7.96 -5.23 -24.19
C THR A 123 7.85 -3.79 -24.66
N SER A 124 8.17 -3.55 -25.94
CA SER A 124 8.06 -2.23 -26.58
C SER A 124 6.61 -1.75 -26.58
N TYR A 125 5.66 -2.58 -27.05
CA TYR A 125 4.24 -2.20 -27.04
C TYR A 125 3.67 -2.00 -25.65
N VAL A 126 4.12 -2.77 -24.65
CA VAL A 126 3.73 -2.53 -23.25
C VAL A 126 4.30 -1.20 -22.73
N LEU A 127 5.54 -0.87 -23.06
CA LEU A 127 6.12 0.42 -22.68
C LEU A 127 5.33 1.57 -23.30
N LEU A 128 5.03 1.50 -24.60
CA LEU A 128 4.20 2.52 -25.27
C LEU A 128 2.81 2.62 -24.64
N ALA A 129 2.18 1.48 -24.33
CA ALA A 129 0.87 1.46 -23.68
C ALA A 129 0.88 2.09 -22.27
N GLU A 130 2.00 1.95 -21.54
CA GLU A 130 2.18 2.55 -20.23
C GLU A 130 2.49 4.03 -20.31
N GLU A 131 3.41 4.46 -21.17
CA GLU A 131 4.03 5.79 -21.13
C GLU A 131 3.49 6.78 -22.17
N GLU A 132 3.16 6.32 -23.37
CA GLU A 132 2.76 7.19 -24.49
C GLU A 132 1.24 7.34 -24.59
N ALA A 133 0.49 6.28 -24.29
CA ALA A 133 -0.95 6.26 -24.48
C ALA A 133 -1.63 7.41 -23.74
N THR A 134 -2.34 8.26 -24.47
CA THR A 134 -3.04 9.43 -23.91
C THR A 134 -4.45 9.09 -23.42
N THR A 135 -5.01 8.00 -23.92
CA THR A 135 -6.36 7.51 -23.56
C THR A 135 -6.34 6.03 -23.21
N ILE A 136 -7.34 5.59 -22.44
CA ILE A 136 -7.52 4.17 -22.10
C ILE A 136 -7.75 3.33 -23.36
N THR A 137 -8.45 3.86 -24.36
CA THR A 137 -8.69 3.18 -25.64
C THR A 137 -7.39 2.95 -26.40
N GLU A 138 -6.49 3.93 -26.40
CA GLU A 138 -5.16 3.81 -27.02
C GLU A 138 -4.30 2.78 -26.28
N ALA A 139 -4.28 2.83 -24.95
CA ALA A 139 -3.60 1.84 -24.13
C ALA A 139 -4.11 0.43 -24.43
N GLU A 140 -5.44 0.24 -24.50
CA GLU A 140 -6.06 -1.04 -24.83
C GLU A 140 -5.61 -1.57 -26.20
N ARG A 141 -5.54 -0.69 -27.22
CA ARG A 141 -5.07 -1.05 -28.56
C ARG A 141 -3.62 -1.55 -28.53
N LEU A 142 -2.73 -0.85 -27.83
CA LEU A 142 -1.32 -1.22 -27.71
C LEU A 142 -1.15 -2.53 -26.92
N PHE A 143 -1.90 -2.73 -25.83
CA PHE A 143 -1.90 -4.02 -25.11
C PHE A 143 -2.43 -5.18 -25.96
N LYS A 144 -3.46 -4.97 -26.80
CA LYS A 144 -3.93 -5.99 -27.74
C LYS A 144 -2.85 -6.35 -28.78
N GLN A 145 -2.09 -5.36 -29.27
CA GLN A 145 -0.96 -5.60 -30.16
C GLN A 145 0.16 -6.38 -29.49
N ALA A 146 0.46 -6.06 -28.22
CA ALA A 146 1.40 -6.81 -27.40
C ALA A 146 0.96 -8.26 -27.22
N LEU A 147 -0.31 -8.51 -26.87
CA LEU A 147 -0.85 -9.85 -26.64
C LEU A 147 -0.85 -10.70 -27.92
N LYS A 148 -1.27 -10.13 -29.06
CA LYS A 148 -1.26 -10.82 -30.36
C LYS A 148 0.15 -11.26 -30.76
N SER A 149 1.15 -10.46 -30.40
CA SER A 149 2.55 -10.77 -30.64
C SER A 149 3.09 -11.83 -29.67
N GLY A 150 2.62 -11.84 -28.41
CA GLY A 150 3.06 -12.75 -27.35
C GLY A 150 2.43 -14.16 -27.37
N MET A 151 1.19 -14.33 -27.87
CA MET A 151 0.51 -15.65 -27.89
C MET A 151 1.21 -16.72 -28.72
N LYS A 152 2.12 -16.35 -29.63
CA LYS A 152 2.88 -17.30 -30.47
C LYS A 152 4.03 -18.01 -29.74
N LEU A 153 4.29 -17.69 -28.46
CA LEU A 153 5.52 -18.04 -27.75
C LEU A 153 5.30 -18.79 -26.43
N SER A 154 4.08 -19.22 -26.12
CA SER A 154 3.69 -19.77 -24.81
C SER A 154 4.27 -21.16 -24.51
N HIS A 155 5.60 -21.27 -24.40
CA HIS A 155 6.31 -22.47 -23.93
C HIS A 155 7.38 -22.16 -22.86
N SER A 156 7.56 -20.91 -22.40
CA SER A 156 8.50 -20.58 -21.32
C SER A 156 7.85 -19.77 -20.19
N GLY A 157 8.08 -20.17 -18.92
CA GLY A 157 7.42 -19.59 -17.74
C GLY A 157 7.64 -18.08 -17.51
N LYS A 158 8.60 -17.45 -18.19
CA LYS A 158 8.86 -15.99 -18.13
C LYS A 158 7.92 -15.20 -19.05
N ASP A 159 7.52 -15.78 -20.17
CA ASP A 159 6.48 -15.23 -21.05
C ASP A 159 5.11 -15.21 -20.32
N THR A 160 4.95 -16.07 -19.30
CA THR A 160 3.73 -16.15 -18.50
C THR A 160 3.49 -14.88 -17.68
N ASN A 161 4.46 -14.40 -16.89
CA ASN A 161 4.30 -13.19 -16.06
C ASN A 161 3.87 -11.98 -16.91
N LEU A 162 4.43 -11.95 -18.10
CA LEU A 162 4.25 -10.95 -19.12
C LEU A 162 2.85 -10.94 -19.71
N VAL A 163 2.41 -12.12 -20.16
CA VAL A 163 1.06 -12.35 -20.66
C VAL A 163 0.02 -12.06 -19.57
N VAL A 164 0.29 -12.45 -18.33
CA VAL A 164 -0.57 -12.15 -17.18
C VAL A 164 -0.65 -10.64 -16.94
N TYR A 165 0.48 -9.92 -17.00
CA TYR A 165 0.48 -8.47 -16.90
C TYR A 165 -0.38 -7.82 -18.00
N ILE A 166 -0.19 -8.19 -19.26
CA ILE A 166 -0.99 -7.64 -20.38
C ILE A 166 -2.48 -7.94 -20.18
N LYS A 167 -2.83 -9.20 -19.94
CA LYS A 167 -4.22 -9.62 -19.75
C LYS A 167 -4.86 -8.87 -18.57
N ARG A 168 -4.10 -8.64 -17.48
CA ARG A 168 -4.53 -7.82 -16.35
C ARG A 168 -4.79 -6.37 -16.78
N ARG A 169 -3.85 -5.73 -17.49
CA ARG A 169 -4.02 -4.35 -17.98
C ARG A 169 -5.18 -4.21 -18.96
N LEU A 170 -5.42 -5.21 -19.81
CA LEU A 170 -6.60 -5.26 -20.68
C LEU A 170 -7.90 -5.35 -19.89
N ALA A 171 -7.95 -6.16 -18.82
CA ALA A 171 -9.12 -6.23 -17.95
C ALA A 171 -9.37 -4.87 -17.25
N MET A 172 -8.32 -4.17 -16.84
CA MET A 172 -8.43 -2.82 -16.28
C MET A 172 -8.92 -1.81 -17.33
N CYS A 173 -8.45 -1.88 -18.58
CA CYS A 173 -8.96 -1.07 -19.68
C CYS A 173 -10.45 -1.33 -19.91
N ALA A 174 -10.86 -2.61 -19.96
CA ALA A 174 -12.26 -2.99 -20.13
C ALA A 174 -13.15 -2.39 -19.02
N ARG A 175 -12.71 -2.45 -17.75
CA ARG A 175 -13.43 -1.82 -16.63
C ARG A 175 -13.56 -0.31 -16.83
N LYS A 176 -12.44 0.39 -17.08
CA LYS A 176 -12.41 1.85 -17.25
C LYS A 176 -13.21 2.33 -18.48
N LEU A 177 -13.43 1.46 -19.46
CA LEU A 177 -14.28 1.72 -20.64
C LEU A 177 -15.76 1.33 -20.40
N GLY A 178 -16.15 0.97 -19.17
CA GLY A 178 -17.53 0.60 -18.81
C GLY A 178 -17.92 -0.85 -19.10
N ARG A 179 -17.00 -1.67 -19.64
CA ARG A 179 -17.21 -3.11 -19.88
C ARG A 179 -16.90 -3.93 -18.62
N ILE A 180 -17.59 -3.60 -17.52
CA ILE A 180 -17.26 -4.10 -16.18
C ILE A 180 -17.46 -5.63 -16.07
N LYS A 181 -18.53 -6.18 -16.67
CA LYS A 181 -18.78 -7.63 -16.68
C LYS A 181 -17.68 -8.41 -17.42
N GLU A 182 -17.17 -7.86 -18.51
CA GLU A 182 -16.05 -8.43 -19.25
C GLU A 182 -14.78 -8.41 -18.40
N ALA A 183 -14.49 -7.28 -17.76
CA ALA A 183 -13.34 -7.14 -16.86
C ALA A 183 -13.36 -8.17 -15.71
N VAL A 184 -14.52 -8.36 -15.07
CA VAL A 184 -14.68 -9.37 -14.00
C VAL A 184 -14.42 -10.78 -14.53
N LYS A 185 -14.95 -11.12 -15.71
CA LYS A 185 -14.70 -12.43 -16.35
C LYS A 185 -13.21 -12.63 -16.59
N MET A 186 -12.54 -11.65 -17.23
CA MET A 186 -11.11 -11.71 -17.53
C MET A 186 -10.26 -11.88 -16.26
N MET A 187 -10.58 -11.15 -15.18
CA MET A 187 -9.85 -11.26 -13.91
C MET A 187 -10.05 -12.61 -13.22
N ARG A 188 -11.27 -13.17 -13.26
CA ARG A 188 -11.54 -14.50 -12.72
C ARG A 188 -10.84 -15.59 -13.52
N ASP A 189 -10.85 -15.49 -14.84
CA ASP A 189 -10.17 -16.43 -15.73
C ASP A 189 -8.65 -16.40 -15.47
N LEU A 190 -8.06 -15.21 -15.32
CA LEU A 190 -6.66 -15.05 -14.94
C LEU A 190 -6.30 -15.69 -13.60
N MET A 191 -7.11 -15.48 -12.57
CA MET A 191 -6.86 -16.07 -11.26
C MET A 191 -7.00 -17.59 -11.24
N LYS A 192 -7.81 -18.17 -12.14
CA LYS A 192 -7.92 -19.62 -12.32
C LYS A 192 -6.75 -20.20 -13.11
N GLU A 193 -6.35 -19.51 -14.17
CA GLU A 193 -5.25 -19.92 -15.07
C GLU A 193 -3.88 -19.82 -14.36
N PHE A 194 -3.72 -18.84 -13.45
CA PHE A 194 -2.43 -18.55 -12.80
C PHE A 194 -2.55 -18.35 -11.27
N PRO A 195 -2.95 -19.38 -10.50
CA PRO A 195 -3.23 -19.24 -9.06
C PRO A 195 -1.98 -18.91 -8.21
N LEU A 196 -0.78 -19.26 -8.68
CA LEU A 196 0.49 -19.03 -7.97
C LEU A 196 1.07 -17.62 -8.21
N LEU A 197 0.46 -16.81 -9.06
CA LEU A 197 0.97 -15.51 -9.53
C LEU A 197 0.37 -14.32 -8.75
N GLY A 198 0.31 -14.47 -7.42
CA GLY A 198 -0.23 -13.47 -6.49
C GLY A 198 0.48 -12.11 -6.52
N MET A 199 1.64 -12.01 -7.18
CA MET A 199 2.51 -10.84 -7.26
C MET A 199 1.90 -9.63 -8.02
N LEU A 200 0.86 -9.85 -8.83
CA LEU A 200 0.21 -8.78 -9.61
C LEU A 200 -1.08 -8.25 -8.99
N ASN A 201 -1.43 -8.61 -7.75
CA ASN A 201 -2.61 -8.08 -7.05
C ASN A 201 -3.92 -8.12 -7.86
N ILE A 202 -4.11 -9.15 -8.71
CA ILE A 202 -5.28 -9.27 -9.60
C ILE A 202 -6.59 -9.25 -8.80
N HIS A 203 -6.55 -9.79 -7.58
CA HIS A 203 -7.66 -9.80 -6.64
C HIS A 203 -8.12 -8.39 -6.26
N GLU A 204 -7.23 -7.39 -6.16
CA GLU A 204 -7.61 -6.01 -5.86
C GLU A 204 -8.43 -5.40 -7.00
N ASN A 205 -7.99 -5.62 -8.24
CA ASN A 205 -8.72 -5.11 -9.41
C ASN A 205 -10.07 -5.82 -9.58
N LEU A 206 -10.15 -7.10 -9.20
CA LEU A 206 -11.40 -7.85 -9.16
C LEU A 206 -12.35 -7.30 -8.09
N LEU A 207 -11.85 -7.01 -6.88
CA LEU A 207 -12.64 -6.38 -5.80
C LEU A 207 -13.21 -5.04 -6.26
N GLU A 208 -12.39 -4.18 -6.87
CA GLU A 208 -12.85 -2.90 -7.42
C GLU A 208 -13.96 -3.08 -8.47
N ALA A 209 -13.80 -4.01 -9.42
CA ALA A 209 -14.80 -4.26 -10.47
C ALA A 209 -16.10 -4.86 -9.91
N LEU A 210 -16.01 -5.75 -8.93
CA LEU A 210 -17.18 -6.35 -8.26
C LEU A 210 -17.94 -5.32 -7.40
N LEU A 211 -17.21 -4.42 -6.73
CA LEU A 211 -17.79 -3.31 -5.97
C LEU A 211 -18.54 -2.34 -6.89
N GLU A 212 -18.02 -2.09 -8.11
CA GLU A 212 -18.67 -1.27 -9.13
C GLU A 212 -19.98 -1.89 -9.63
N LEU A 213 -20.01 -3.22 -9.78
CA LEU A 213 -21.23 -3.97 -10.07
C LEU A 213 -22.19 -4.11 -8.87
N GLN A 214 -21.82 -3.61 -7.69
CA GLN A 214 -22.54 -3.84 -6.44
C GLN A 214 -22.77 -5.33 -6.11
N ALA A 215 -21.91 -6.20 -6.62
CA ALA A 215 -21.97 -7.64 -6.42
C ALA A 215 -21.37 -8.03 -5.06
N TYR A 216 -21.97 -7.57 -3.95
CA TYR A 216 -21.38 -7.70 -2.61
C TYR A 216 -21.17 -9.15 -2.16
N ALA A 217 -22.03 -10.08 -2.59
CA ALA A 217 -21.86 -11.50 -2.31
C ALA A 217 -20.57 -12.06 -2.93
N ASP A 218 -20.28 -11.66 -4.17
CA ASP A 218 -19.03 -12.02 -4.86
C ASP A 218 -17.81 -11.38 -4.20
N VAL A 219 -17.92 -10.13 -3.75
CA VAL A 219 -16.85 -9.45 -3.00
C VAL A 219 -16.52 -10.22 -1.72
N GLN A 220 -17.54 -10.63 -0.96
CA GLN A 220 -17.36 -11.45 0.24
C GLN A 220 -16.68 -12.80 -0.08
N ALA A 221 -17.08 -13.46 -1.17
CA ALA A 221 -16.47 -14.72 -1.60
C ALA A 221 -14.98 -14.57 -1.96
N VAL A 222 -14.58 -13.42 -2.51
CA VAL A 222 -13.16 -13.11 -2.74
C VAL A 222 -12.45 -12.85 -1.42
N LEU A 223 -13.01 -12.01 -0.54
CA LEU A 223 -12.42 -11.66 0.75
C LEU A 223 -12.25 -12.86 1.69
N ALA A 224 -13.17 -13.82 1.66
CA ALA A 224 -13.09 -15.03 2.47
C ALA A 224 -11.80 -15.83 2.23
N LYS A 225 -11.21 -15.73 1.03
CA LYS A 225 -9.92 -16.35 0.71
C LYS A 225 -8.72 -15.66 1.34
N TYR A 226 -8.89 -14.44 1.86
CA TYR A 226 -7.85 -13.57 2.40
C TYR A 226 -8.11 -13.17 3.87
N ASP A 227 -9.11 -13.76 4.52
CA ASP A 227 -9.41 -13.49 5.94
C ASP A 227 -8.32 -14.10 6.85
N ASP A 228 -7.62 -15.16 6.42
CA ASP A 228 -6.49 -15.80 7.11
C ASP A 228 -5.33 -14.81 7.38
N ILE A 229 -4.79 -14.87 8.60
CA ILE A 229 -3.70 -13.99 9.07
C ILE A 229 -2.38 -14.25 8.31
N SER A 230 -2.21 -15.45 7.76
CA SER A 230 -1.00 -15.88 7.05
C SER A 230 -0.83 -15.26 5.67
N LEU A 231 -1.88 -14.70 5.07
CA LEU A 231 -1.82 -14.12 3.73
C LEU A 231 -1.46 -12.63 3.76
N PRO A 232 -0.66 -12.14 2.80
CA PRO A 232 -0.32 -10.73 2.73
C PRO A 232 -1.58 -9.91 2.50
N LYS A 233 -2.01 -9.18 3.53
CA LYS A 233 -3.16 -8.27 3.43
C LYS A 233 -2.73 -7.00 2.68
N SER A 234 -3.61 -6.53 1.82
CA SER A 234 -3.48 -5.26 1.09
C SER A 234 -4.45 -4.23 1.65
N ALA A 235 -4.23 -2.94 1.36
CA ALA A 235 -5.13 -1.88 1.83
C ALA A 235 -6.56 -2.15 1.33
N THR A 236 -6.67 -2.48 0.04
CA THR A 236 -7.95 -2.82 -0.61
C THR A 236 -8.67 -3.94 0.12
N ILE A 237 -7.98 -5.02 0.53
CA ILE A 237 -8.59 -6.14 1.28
C ILE A 237 -9.06 -5.67 2.67
N CYS A 238 -8.18 -5.04 3.45
CA CYS A 238 -8.48 -4.62 4.82
C CYS A 238 -9.65 -3.63 4.87
N TYR A 239 -9.61 -2.58 4.04
CA TYR A 239 -10.66 -1.57 4.01
C TYR A 239 -11.97 -2.12 3.44
N THR A 240 -11.94 -2.94 2.39
CA THR A 240 -13.18 -3.52 1.84
C THR A 240 -13.85 -4.46 2.84
N SER A 241 -13.07 -5.29 3.55
CA SER A 241 -13.57 -6.17 4.60
C SER A 241 -14.18 -5.37 5.75
N ALA A 242 -13.48 -4.34 6.24
CA ALA A 242 -13.97 -3.46 7.30
C ALA A 242 -15.29 -2.76 6.91
N LEU A 243 -15.34 -2.15 5.71
CA LEU A 243 -16.49 -1.40 5.26
C LEU A 243 -17.72 -2.29 5.04
N LEU A 244 -17.55 -3.50 4.50
CA LEU A 244 -18.68 -4.42 4.31
C LEU A 244 -19.20 -4.98 5.65
N LYS A 245 -18.30 -5.33 6.58
CA LYS A 245 -18.68 -5.79 7.92
C LYS A 245 -19.38 -4.66 8.70
N ALA A 246 -18.87 -3.43 8.61
CA ALA A 246 -19.51 -2.25 9.20
C ALA A 246 -20.90 -1.97 8.61
N ARG A 247 -21.03 -2.04 7.28
CA ARG A 247 -22.33 -1.86 6.62
C ARG A 247 -23.37 -2.88 7.10
N ALA A 248 -22.98 -4.15 7.23
CA ALA A 248 -23.88 -5.23 7.64
C ALA A 248 -24.51 -5.01 9.02
N VAL A 249 -23.82 -4.30 9.92
CA VAL A 249 -24.32 -3.99 11.27
C VAL A 249 -24.90 -2.58 11.40
N SER A 250 -24.56 -1.67 10.48
CA SER A 250 -24.86 -0.24 10.59
C SER A 250 -26.35 0.11 10.67
N ASP A 251 -27.21 -0.61 9.95
CA ASP A 251 -28.65 -0.32 9.93
C ASP A 251 -29.37 -0.68 11.24
N LYS A 252 -28.80 -1.61 12.03
CA LYS A 252 -29.38 -2.12 13.27
C LYS A 252 -28.60 -1.69 14.52
N PHE A 253 -27.51 -0.94 14.34
CA PHE A 253 -26.64 -0.53 15.42
C PHE A 253 -27.29 0.62 16.22
N SER A 254 -27.40 0.45 17.54
CA SER A 254 -27.77 1.52 18.48
C SER A 254 -26.69 1.61 19.56
N PRO A 255 -26.09 2.80 19.76
CA PRO A 255 -25.12 3.04 20.84
C PRO A 255 -25.67 2.73 22.23
N GLU A 256 -26.96 3.05 22.46
CA GLU A 256 -27.64 2.85 23.73
C GLU A 256 -27.96 1.37 23.99
N ALA A 257 -28.29 0.61 22.93
CA ALA A 257 -28.45 -0.83 23.04
C ALA A 257 -27.11 -1.53 23.29
N ALA A 258 -26.06 -1.13 22.57
CA ALA A 258 -24.72 -1.70 22.69
C ALA A 258 -24.09 -1.43 24.08
N SER A 259 -24.35 -0.27 24.69
CA SER A 259 -23.86 0.02 26.06
C SER A 259 -24.53 -0.84 27.13
N ARG A 260 -25.78 -1.27 26.92
CA ARG A 260 -26.52 -2.11 27.86
C ARG A 260 -26.27 -3.61 27.67
N ARG A 261 -26.24 -4.08 26.41
CA ARG A 261 -26.15 -5.52 26.08
C ARG A 261 -24.76 -5.99 25.66
N GLY A 262 -23.82 -5.06 25.51
CA GLY A 262 -22.54 -5.32 24.84
C GLY A 262 -22.68 -5.45 23.31
N LEU A 263 -21.54 -5.56 22.62
CA LEU A 263 -21.49 -5.77 21.18
C LEU A 263 -21.87 -7.23 20.85
N SER A 264 -22.72 -7.41 19.86
CA SER A 264 -22.98 -8.71 19.25
C SER A 264 -21.74 -9.22 18.53
N THR A 265 -21.68 -10.51 18.24
CA THR A 265 -20.56 -11.12 17.48
C THR A 265 -20.33 -10.42 16.14
N ALA A 266 -21.41 -10.04 15.43
CA ALA A 266 -21.30 -9.32 14.16
C ALA A 266 -20.74 -7.91 14.34
N GLU A 267 -21.16 -7.19 15.39
CA GLU A 267 -20.66 -5.86 15.72
C GLU A 267 -19.18 -5.92 16.15
N MET A 268 -18.80 -6.91 16.95
CA MET A 268 -17.40 -7.15 17.34
C MET A 268 -16.53 -7.46 16.12
N ASN A 269 -16.97 -8.35 15.22
CA ASN A 269 -16.25 -8.66 13.99
C ASN A 269 -16.05 -7.44 13.08
N ALA A 270 -17.01 -6.52 13.05
CA ALA A 270 -16.89 -5.26 12.33
C ALA A 270 -15.88 -4.32 12.98
N VAL A 271 -15.91 -4.18 14.32
CA VAL A 271 -14.95 -3.40 15.09
C VAL A 271 -13.53 -3.91 14.88
N GLU A 272 -13.30 -5.22 15.00
CA GLU A 272 -11.98 -5.82 14.76
C GLU A 272 -11.48 -5.58 13.32
N ALA A 273 -12.37 -5.68 12.32
CA ALA A 273 -11.99 -5.43 10.94
C ALA A 273 -11.60 -3.97 10.71
N ILE A 274 -12.31 -3.02 11.33
CA ILE A 274 -11.96 -1.59 11.31
C ILE A 274 -10.62 -1.36 11.99
N HIS A 275 -10.39 -1.95 13.18
CA HIS A 275 -9.11 -1.86 13.88
C HIS A 275 -7.95 -2.35 13.02
N ARG A 276 -8.09 -3.55 12.43
CA ARG A 276 -7.07 -4.07 11.49
C ARG A 276 -6.83 -3.14 10.30
N ALA A 277 -7.87 -2.50 9.75
CA ALA A 277 -7.72 -1.57 8.64
C ALA A 277 -6.99 -0.27 9.06
N VAL A 278 -7.27 0.24 10.26
CA VAL A 278 -6.60 1.42 10.82
C VAL A 278 -5.14 1.11 11.19
N GLU A 279 -4.87 -0.04 11.80
CA GLU A 279 -3.52 -0.52 12.09
C GLU A 279 -2.70 -0.68 10.82
N PHE A 280 -3.35 -1.16 9.76
CA PHE A 280 -2.71 -1.38 8.47
C PHE A 280 -2.27 -0.08 7.77
N ASN A 281 -2.96 1.04 8.01
CA ASN A 281 -2.50 2.36 7.56
C ASN A 281 -2.94 3.47 8.54
N PRO A 282 -2.05 3.88 9.46
CA PRO A 282 -2.33 4.90 10.48
C PRO A 282 -2.59 6.31 9.91
N HIS A 283 -2.23 6.56 8.65
CA HIS A 283 -2.32 7.86 7.99
C HIS A 283 -3.58 8.05 7.15
N VAL A 284 -4.42 7.01 6.97
CA VAL A 284 -5.76 7.26 6.44
C VAL A 284 -6.48 8.13 7.48
N PRO A 285 -6.90 9.35 7.11
CA PRO A 285 -7.44 10.30 8.07
C PRO A 285 -8.58 9.65 8.85
N LYS A 286 -8.75 10.01 10.13
CA LYS A 286 -9.92 9.70 10.98
C LYS A 286 -11.28 10.19 10.39
N VAL A 287 -11.32 10.52 9.10
CA VAL A 287 -12.42 11.22 8.44
C VAL A 287 -13.46 10.21 7.97
N ARG A 288 -14.52 10.17 8.78
CA ARG A 288 -15.93 9.86 8.45
C ARG A 288 -16.30 8.40 8.16
N MET A 289 -16.45 7.65 9.26
CA MET A 289 -17.52 6.65 9.45
C MET A 289 -18.94 7.17 9.08
N ILE A 290 -19.11 8.47 8.81
CA ILE A 290 -20.37 9.12 8.42
C ILE A 290 -20.78 8.81 6.95
N LEU A 291 -19.87 8.35 6.08
CA LEU A 291 -20.20 8.02 4.68
C LEU A 291 -20.96 6.68 4.50
N LEU A 292 -21.23 5.94 5.58
CA LEU A 292 -21.91 4.63 5.55
C LEU A 292 -23.43 4.72 5.35
N LYS A 293 -24.03 5.91 5.35
CA LYS A 293 -25.47 6.08 5.08
C LYS A 293 -25.72 6.51 3.62
N GLY A 294 -26.11 5.54 2.78
CA GLY A 294 -26.70 5.78 1.46
C GLY A 294 -26.03 5.09 0.27
N PRO A 295 -26.55 5.27 -0.96
CA PRO A 295 -26.07 4.65 -2.21
C PRO A 295 -24.65 5.04 -2.64
N LYS A 296 -23.90 5.78 -1.82
CA LYS A 296 -22.55 6.29 -2.08
C LYS A 296 -21.42 5.44 -1.47
N PHE A 297 -21.72 4.23 -0.98
CA PHE A 297 -20.72 3.29 -0.44
C PHE A 297 -19.59 2.97 -1.45
N HIS A 298 -19.94 2.81 -2.72
CA HIS A 298 -18.96 2.61 -3.80
C HIS A 298 -18.01 3.80 -3.94
N THR A 299 -18.56 5.01 -3.89
CA THR A 299 -17.80 6.26 -3.89
C THR A 299 -16.95 6.39 -2.64
N ALA A 300 -17.39 5.93 -1.47
CA ALA A 300 -16.61 6.01 -0.23
C ALA A 300 -15.37 5.11 -0.22
N VAL A 301 -15.47 3.86 -0.72
CA VAL A 301 -14.32 2.95 -0.87
C VAL A 301 -13.30 3.53 -1.86
N LEU A 302 -13.79 3.99 -3.02
CA LEU A 302 -12.95 4.61 -4.04
C LEU A 302 -12.37 5.95 -3.55
N CYS A 303 -13.16 6.74 -2.82
CA CYS A 303 -12.76 8.01 -2.22
C CYS A 303 -11.66 7.80 -1.20
N ILE A 304 -11.77 6.85 -0.26
CA ILE A 304 -10.72 6.56 0.74
C ILE A 304 -9.39 6.24 0.05
N VAL A 305 -9.45 5.48 -1.05
CA VAL A 305 -8.29 5.15 -1.89
C VAL A 305 -7.75 6.39 -2.63
N THR A 306 -8.61 7.30 -3.13
CA THR A 306 -8.18 8.54 -3.80
C THR A 306 -7.83 9.72 -2.87
N THR A 307 -8.39 9.82 -1.65
CA THR A 307 -8.07 10.84 -0.62
C THR A 307 -6.70 10.62 0.01
N PHE A 308 -5.99 9.57 -0.42
CA PHE A 308 -4.58 9.39 -0.11
C PHE A 308 -3.79 10.66 -0.39
N HIS A 309 -4.13 11.49 -1.38
CA HIS A 309 -3.29 12.65 -1.75
C HIS A 309 -3.45 13.94 -0.94
N GLU A 310 -4.56 14.17 -0.23
CA GLU A 310 -4.62 15.31 0.70
C GLU A 310 -3.83 15.04 1.99
N VAL A 311 -3.60 13.76 2.33
CA VAL A 311 -2.94 13.36 3.59
C VAL A 311 -1.68 12.49 3.37
N SER A 312 -1.32 12.16 2.13
CA SER A 312 0.00 11.61 1.77
C SER A 312 1.04 12.73 1.75
N VAL A 313 1.15 13.43 2.88
CA VAL A 313 2.46 13.87 3.31
C VAL A 313 3.15 12.57 3.71
N TYR A 314 3.90 11.97 2.77
CA TYR A 314 4.92 10.99 3.13
C TYR A 314 5.69 11.62 4.30
N PRO A 315 5.69 11.02 5.50
CA PRO A 315 6.23 11.70 6.65
C PRO A 315 7.70 12.00 6.36
N LYS A 316 8.07 13.28 6.34
CA LYS A 316 9.47 13.65 6.57
C LYS A 316 9.86 12.95 7.87
N LYS A 317 10.94 12.17 7.83
CA LYS A 317 11.45 11.37 8.94
C LYS A 317 11.82 12.25 10.13
N GLU A 318 10.82 12.67 10.88
CA GLU A 318 10.94 13.36 12.15
C GLU A 318 9.86 12.73 13.02
N LEU A 319 10.19 11.62 13.67
CA LEU A 319 9.31 11.06 14.69
C LEU A 319 9.14 12.18 15.75
N PRO A 320 7.93 12.64 16.06
CA PRO A 320 7.76 13.73 17.02
C PRO A 320 8.46 13.36 18.32
N PHE A 321 9.37 14.22 18.80
CA PHE A 321 10.16 13.99 20.03
C PHE A 321 9.32 13.45 21.20
N PHE A 322 8.09 13.94 21.31
CA PHE A 322 7.12 13.55 22.33
C PHE A 322 6.82 12.04 22.36
N ILE A 323 6.86 11.35 21.21
CA ILE A 323 6.61 9.89 21.13
C ILE A 323 7.80 9.11 21.73
N LEU A 324 9.04 9.47 21.38
CA LEU A 324 10.23 8.86 22.00
C LEU A 324 10.26 9.11 23.51
N PHE A 325 9.94 10.34 23.91
CA PHE A 325 9.89 10.73 25.31
C PHE A 325 8.84 9.92 26.09
N THR A 326 7.63 9.76 25.54
CA THR A 326 6.55 8.99 26.18
C THR A 326 6.88 7.49 26.25
N ALA A 327 7.41 6.92 25.17
CA ALA A 327 7.84 5.51 25.15
C ALA A 327 9.01 5.26 26.12
N GLY A 328 9.96 6.20 26.21
CA GLY A 328 11.05 6.18 27.17
C GLY A 328 10.56 6.22 28.62
N LEU A 329 9.66 7.15 28.95
CA LEU A 329 9.04 7.24 30.28
C LEU A 329 8.28 5.95 30.63
N CYS A 330 7.50 5.41 29.71
CA CYS A 330 6.72 4.20 29.94
C CYS A 330 7.61 2.97 30.17
N SER A 331 8.68 2.83 29.38
CA SER A 331 9.68 1.76 29.54
C SER A 331 10.44 1.88 30.85
N PHE A 332 10.79 3.12 31.24
CA PHE A 332 11.43 3.40 32.53
C PHE A 332 10.51 3.08 33.71
N CYS A 333 9.23 3.47 33.66
CA CYS A 333 8.25 3.11 34.67
C CYS A 333 8.06 1.59 34.80
N ALA A 334 8.01 0.87 33.67
CA ALA A 334 7.91 -0.59 33.67
C ALA A 334 9.14 -1.26 34.30
N MET A 335 10.35 -0.75 33.99
CA MET A 335 11.59 -1.22 34.59
C MET A 335 11.62 -0.97 36.11
N LEU A 336 11.23 0.23 36.57
CA LEU A 336 11.13 0.54 38.00
C LEU A 336 10.12 -0.35 38.73
N ALA A 337 8.98 -0.65 38.09
CA ALA A 337 7.99 -1.56 38.65
C ALA A 337 8.56 -2.98 38.81
N MET A 338 9.30 -3.50 37.82
CA MET A 338 9.97 -4.79 37.93
C MET A 338 11.05 -4.82 39.00
N LEU A 339 11.88 -3.76 39.10
CA LEU A 339 12.91 -3.65 40.13
C LEU A 339 12.32 -3.57 41.53
N THR A 340 11.19 -2.86 41.70
CA THR A 340 10.47 -2.78 42.98
C THR A 340 9.87 -4.12 43.37
N HIS A 341 9.41 -4.91 42.40
CA HIS A 341 8.89 -6.25 42.65
C HIS A 341 9.99 -7.26 42.97
N GLN A 342 11.15 -7.18 42.30
CA GLN A 342 12.26 -8.13 42.50
C GLN A 342 13.14 -7.80 43.71
N PHE A 343 13.32 -6.52 44.06
CA PHE A 343 14.22 -6.05 45.11
C PHE A 343 13.57 -4.95 45.98
N PRO A 344 12.54 -5.28 46.78
CA PRO A 344 11.77 -4.28 47.54
C PRO A 344 12.62 -3.51 48.56
N GLU A 345 13.52 -4.18 49.28
CA GLU A 345 14.38 -3.56 50.30
C GLU A 345 15.37 -2.55 49.68
N LEU A 346 16.02 -2.91 48.57
CA LEU A 346 16.98 -2.06 47.87
C LEU A 346 16.30 -0.82 47.27
N MET A 347 15.09 -1.01 46.72
CA MET A 347 14.29 0.08 46.16
C MET A 347 13.78 1.03 47.26
N GLY A 348 13.47 0.52 48.46
CA GLY A 348 13.12 1.36 49.61
C GLY A 348 14.26 2.31 50.02
N VAL A 349 15.50 1.81 50.07
CA VAL A 349 16.69 2.64 50.33
C VAL A 349 16.90 3.67 49.22
N PHE A 350 16.76 3.26 47.96
CA PHE A 350 16.91 4.15 46.81
C PHE A 350 15.88 5.29 46.81
N VAL A 351 14.61 4.98 47.05
CA VAL A 351 13.52 5.97 47.12
C VAL A 351 13.74 6.96 48.25
N LYS A 352 14.17 6.48 49.42
CA LYS A 352 14.48 7.34 50.58
C LYS A 352 15.63 8.29 50.28
N ALA A 353 16.71 7.80 49.68
CA ALA A 353 17.87 8.62 49.29
C ALA A 353 17.52 9.63 48.17
N PHE A 354 16.68 9.23 47.21
CA PHE A 354 16.23 10.09 46.13
C PHE A 354 15.39 11.26 46.67
N PHE A 355 14.36 10.98 47.48
CA PHE A 355 13.51 12.03 48.02
C PHE A 355 14.23 12.91 49.05
N SER A 356 15.14 12.35 49.87
CA SER A 356 15.94 13.16 50.79
C SER A 356 16.82 14.15 50.05
N THR A 357 17.37 13.76 48.90
CA THR A 357 18.22 14.64 48.07
C THR A 357 17.37 15.65 47.29
N LEU A 358 16.23 15.22 46.74
CA LEU A 358 15.32 16.07 45.97
C LEU A 358 14.71 17.20 46.82
N PHE A 359 14.37 16.90 48.08
CA PHE A 359 13.77 17.85 49.01
C PHE A 359 14.78 18.54 49.93
N ALA A 360 16.07 18.18 49.89
CA ALA A 360 17.11 18.85 50.69
C ALA A 360 17.15 20.38 50.51
N PRO A 361 17.00 20.96 49.30
CA PRO A 361 16.96 22.41 49.15
C PRO A 361 15.75 23.03 49.85
N LEU A 362 14.60 22.37 49.82
CA LEU A 362 13.38 22.86 50.47
C LEU A 362 13.49 22.79 51.99
N GLY A 363 14.12 21.74 52.54
CA GLY A 363 14.46 21.68 53.96
C GLY A 363 15.39 22.82 54.38
N PHE A 364 16.45 23.08 53.61
CA PHE A 364 17.35 24.20 53.87
C PHE A 364 16.63 25.56 53.83
N PHE A 365 15.69 25.76 52.90
CA PHE A 365 14.87 26.98 52.86
C PHE A 365 13.94 27.09 54.07
N ALA A 366 13.32 25.99 54.50
CA ALA A 366 12.46 25.96 55.69
C ALA A 366 13.26 26.32 56.95
N ASP A 367 14.42 25.69 57.16
CA ASP A 367 15.30 25.96 58.30
C ASP A 367 15.80 27.42 58.29
N LYS A 368 16.12 27.95 57.09
CA LYS A 368 16.55 29.34 56.94
C LYS A 368 15.41 30.33 57.19
N MET A 369 14.19 30.03 56.77
CA MET A 369 13.00 30.81 57.10
C MET A 369 12.71 30.80 58.60
N GLU A 370 12.87 29.65 59.27
CA GLU A 370 12.70 29.51 60.70
C GLU A 370 13.75 30.33 61.49
N SER A 371 14.99 30.38 61.01
CA SER A 371 16.06 31.22 61.60
C SER A 371 15.89 32.73 61.39
N PHE A 372 15.16 33.15 60.34
CA PHE A 372 14.87 34.57 60.07
C PHE A 372 13.65 35.07 60.84
N MET A 373 12.80 34.17 61.36
CA MET A 373 11.58 34.54 62.05
C MET A 373 11.85 34.64 63.56
N PRO A 374 11.66 35.82 64.19
CA PRO A 374 11.80 35.96 65.64
C PRO A 374 10.82 35.03 66.38
N SER A 375 11.26 34.36 67.44
CA SER A 375 10.45 33.40 68.22
C SER A 375 9.14 33.97 68.78
N CYS A 376 9.01 35.31 68.87
CA CYS A 376 7.77 36.00 69.23
C CYS A 376 6.64 35.85 68.19
N LEU A 377 6.96 35.72 66.90
CA LEU A 377 5.99 35.56 65.82
C LEU A 377 5.39 34.14 65.78
N TRP A 378 6.20 33.13 66.09
CA TRP A 378 5.72 31.74 66.22
C TRP A 378 4.67 31.60 67.33
N HIS A 379 4.88 32.26 68.48
CA HIS A 379 3.91 32.27 69.58
C HIS A 379 2.59 32.99 69.25
N GLN A 380 2.59 33.91 68.30
CA GLN A 380 1.36 34.58 67.84
C GLN A 380 0.60 33.77 66.79
N LEU A 381 1.32 33.06 65.90
CA LEU A 381 0.70 32.21 64.88
C LEU A 381 0.17 30.87 65.42
N ALA A 382 0.78 30.32 66.48
CA ALA A 382 0.33 29.06 67.09
C ALA A 382 -0.87 29.22 68.06
N ASN A 383 -1.24 30.47 68.40
CA ASN A 383 -2.37 30.80 69.27
C ASN A 383 -3.58 31.36 68.51
N VAL A 384 -3.61 31.22 67.19
CA VAL A 384 -4.78 31.39 66.31
C VAL A 384 -5.15 30.03 65.75
#